data_AF-A0A060XZT7-F1
#
_entry.id   AF-A0A060XZT7-F1
#
_cell.length_a   1.000
_cell.length_b   1.000
_cell.length_c   1.000
_cell.angle_alpha   90.00
_cell.angle_beta   90.00
_cell.angle_gamma   90.00
#
_symmetry.space_group_name_H-M   'P 1'
#
loop_
_entity.id
_entity.type
_entity.pdbx_description
1 polymer ?
#
loop_
_entity_poly.entity_id
_entity_poly.type
_entity_poly.pdbx_seq_one_letter_code
_entity_poly.pdbx_strand_id
1 'polypeptide(L)'
;MYNTGRHVSLRMDKEHLVNISGGPMTYSHRLEEIRLHFGSEDGQGSEHLLNGQAFSGEVQLIHYNHELYTNYTEAAKSPNGLVIVSIFMKIAETSNAFLNRMLNRDTITRITYKSK
;
A
#
# COMPACT_ATOMS: atom_id res chain seq x y z
N MET A 1 -0.12 4.99 -10.82
CA MET A 1 -0.73 5.44 -9.54
C MET A 1 -1.98 6.24 -9.82
N TYR A 2 -2.97 6.17 -8.94
CA TYR A 2 -4.19 6.97 -9.03
C TYR A 2 -4.65 7.37 -7.63
N ASN A 3 -5.31 8.53 -7.54
CA ASN A 3 -5.89 9.03 -6.29
C ASN A 3 -7.37 8.67 -6.23
N THR A 4 -7.79 7.97 -5.17
CA THR A 4 -9.18 7.53 -4.97
C THR A 4 -10.08 8.58 -4.31
N GLY A 5 -9.50 9.72 -3.92
CA GLY A 5 -10.12 10.69 -3.02
C GLY A 5 -9.98 10.33 -1.53
N ARG A 6 -9.44 9.15 -1.20
CA ARG A 6 -9.17 8.71 0.17
C ARG A 6 -7.71 8.33 0.41
N HIS A 7 -7.09 7.70 -0.58
CA HIS A 7 -5.68 7.29 -0.55
C HIS A 7 -5.12 7.30 -1.98
N VAL A 8 -3.80 7.20 -2.08
CA VAL A 8 -3.12 6.98 -3.36
C VAL A 8 -2.87 5.49 -3.52
N SER A 9 -3.28 4.96 -4.67
CA SER A 9 -3.13 3.55 -5.01
C SER A 9 -2.17 3.34 -6.18
N LEU A 10 -1.40 2.27 -6.09
CA LEU A 10 -0.59 1.72 -7.17
C LEU A 10 -0.96 0.24 -7.33
N ARG A 11 -1.52 -0.13 -8.48
CA ARG A 11 -1.71 -1.54 -8.84
C ARG A 11 -0.48 -2.05 -9.56
N MET A 12 -0.11 -3.30 -9.29
CA MET A 12 1.02 -3.95 -9.92
C MET A 12 0.66 -4.45 -11.32
N ASP A 13 1.62 -4.38 -12.24
CA ASP A 13 1.49 -5.02 -13.54
C ASP A 13 1.66 -6.53 -13.40
N LYS A 14 0.88 -7.29 -14.18
CA LYS A 14 0.85 -8.76 -14.10
C LYS A 14 2.14 -9.44 -14.60
N GLU A 15 3.06 -8.68 -15.19
CA GLU A 15 4.33 -9.18 -15.70
C GLU A 15 5.40 -9.33 -14.61
N HIS A 16 5.30 -8.55 -13.53
CA HIS A 16 6.28 -8.54 -12.44
C HIS A 16 5.63 -9.02 -11.15
N LEU A 17 5.63 -10.34 -10.97
CA LEU A 17 4.98 -10.99 -9.84
C LEU A 17 5.87 -10.89 -8.59
N VAL A 18 5.32 -10.30 -7.53
CA VAL A 18 5.95 -10.23 -6.21
C VAL A 18 5.11 -11.05 -5.23
N ASN A 19 5.73 -12.01 -4.56
CA ASN A 19 5.05 -12.87 -3.60
C ASN A 19 5.71 -12.77 -2.22
N ILE A 20 4.91 -12.99 -1.17
CA ILE A 20 5.36 -13.15 0.21
C ILE A 20 4.93 -14.52 0.75
N SER A 21 5.78 -15.15 1.55
CA SER A 21 5.54 -16.46 2.14
C SER A 21 6.32 -16.64 3.44
N GLY A 22 5.94 -17.63 4.26
CA GLY A 22 6.58 -17.94 5.54
C GLY A 22 6.00 -17.19 6.74
N GLY A 23 6.74 -17.14 7.84
CA GLY A 23 6.24 -16.58 9.10
C GLY A 23 5.00 -17.34 9.60
N PRO A 24 3.93 -16.66 10.06
CA PRO A 24 2.69 -17.31 10.48
C PRO A 24 1.80 -17.73 9.30
N MET A 25 2.19 -17.46 8.04
CA MET A 25 1.36 -17.74 6.86
C MET A 25 1.56 -19.16 6.36
N THR A 26 0.45 -19.85 6.06
CA THR A 26 0.47 -21.20 5.47
C THR A 26 0.64 -21.19 3.95
N TYR A 27 0.29 -20.10 3.28
CA TYR A 27 0.25 -19.98 1.82
C TYR A 27 1.13 -18.84 1.31
N SER A 28 1.53 -18.91 0.04
CA SER A 28 2.14 -17.77 -0.65
C SER A 28 1.10 -16.76 -1.13
N HIS A 29 1.32 -15.49 -0.83
CA HIS A 29 0.41 -14.40 -1.19
C HIS A 29 1.09 -13.47 -2.20
N ARG A 30 0.34 -13.09 -3.25
CA ARG A 30 0.83 -12.26 -4.34
C ARG A 30 0.41 -10.82 -4.16
N LEU A 31 1.34 -9.89 -4.35
CA LEU A 31 1.09 -8.45 -4.27
C LEU A 31 0.13 -8.02 -5.39
N GLU A 32 -0.95 -7.36 -5.01
CA GLU A 32 -1.97 -6.82 -5.92
C GLU A 32 -1.89 -5.29 -5.98
N GLU A 33 -1.89 -4.65 -4.81
CA GLU A 33 -2.03 -3.21 -4.67
C GLU A 33 -1.15 -2.67 -3.54
N ILE A 34 -0.53 -1.51 -3.78
CA ILE A 34 0.13 -0.70 -2.77
C ILE A 34 -0.75 0.52 -2.52
N ARG A 35 -1.10 0.77 -1.25
CA ARG A 35 -1.84 1.97 -0.83
C ARG A 35 -0.97 2.84 0.04
N LEU A 36 -1.05 4.15 -0.19
CA LEU A 36 -0.37 5.16 0.60
C LEU A 36 -1.42 6.02 1.29
N HIS A 37 -1.33 6.06 2.60
CA HIS A 37 -2.11 6.92 3.49
C HIS A 37 -1.19 7.99 4.07
N PHE A 38 -1.68 9.22 4.10
CA PHE A 38 -1.01 10.37 4.68
C PHE A 38 -2.06 11.36 5.19
N GLY A 39 -1.68 12.15 6.19
CA GLY A 39 -2.55 13.11 6.85
C GLY A 39 -2.48 14.49 6.22
N SER A 40 -3.36 15.37 6.67
CA SER A 40 -3.22 16.81 6.43
C SER A 40 -2.08 17.43 7.26
N GLU A 41 -1.66 16.75 8.32
CA GLU A 41 -0.64 17.21 9.26
C GLU A 41 0.42 16.14 9.49
N ASP A 42 1.64 16.62 9.69
CA ASP A 42 2.80 15.79 10.03
C ASP A 42 2.57 15.10 11.38
N GLY A 43 2.49 13.76 11.34
CA GLY A 43 2.28 12.91 12.52
C GLY A 43 0.85 12.39 12.71
N GLN A 44 -0.08 12.72 11.80
CA GLN A 44 -1.48 12.24 11.82
C GLN A 44 -1.89 11.65 10.47
N GLY A 45 -1.10 10.71 9.94
CA GLY A 45 -1.31 10.15 8.60
C GLY A 45 -1.41 8.63 8.49
N SER A 46 -1.05 7.88 9.53
CA SER A 46 -1.26 6.42 9.54
C SER A 46 -2.68 6.06 9.97
N GLU A 47 -3.21 4.97 9.43
CA GLU A 47 -4.49 4.41 9.91
C GLU A 47 -4.28 3.63 11.20
N HIS A 48 -3.18 2.86 11.28
CA HIS A 48 -2.79 2.15 12.48
C HIS A 48 -2.06 3.06 13.47
N LEU A 49 -2.18 2.74 14.75
CA LEU A 49 -1.49 3.40 15.85
C LEU A 49 -0.51 2.42 16.52
N LEU A 50 0.65 2.92 16.94
CA LEU A 50 1.55 2.19 17.82
C LEU A 50 1.54 2.84 19.19
N ASN A 51 1.14 2.10 20.23
CA ASN A 51 0.98 2.62 21.59
C ASN A 51 0.10 3.88 21.66
N GLY A 52 -0.95 3.93 20.84
CA GLY A 52 -1.87 5.07 20.75
C GLY A 52 -1.35 6.26 19.93
N GLN A 53 -0.15 6.18 19.35
CA GLN A 53 0.43 7.24 18.55
C GLN A 53 0.36 6.94 17.05
N ALA A 54 -0.09 7.94 16.28
CA ALA A 54 -0.07 7.92 14.83
C ALA A 54 1.32 8.30 14.28
N PHE A 55 1.56 7.91 13.03
CA PHE A 55 2.75 8.25 12.26
C PHE A 55 2.38 9.21 11.12
N SER A 56 3.40 9.82 10.49
CA SER A 56 3.20 10.78 9.39
C SER A 56 2.53 10.16 8.15
N GLY A 57 2.58 8.84 8.02
CA GLY A 57 1.81 8.11 7.03
C GLY A 57 1.96 6.60 7.17
N GLU A 58 1.29 5.87 6.30
CA GLU A 58 1.33 4.40 6.24
C GLU A 58 1.31 3.92 4.80
N VAL A 59 2.18 2.96 4.49
CA VAL A 59 2.15 2.19 3.25
C VAL A 59 1.58 0.82 3.54
N GLN A 60 0.52 0.44 2.84
CA GLN A 60 -0.10 -0.88 2.93
C GLN A 60 0.18 -1.65 1.64
N LEU A 61 0.83 -2.81 1.78
CA LEU A 61 1.07 -3.76 0.69
C LEU A 61 0.02 -4.87 0.77
N ILE A 62 -0.92 -4.86 -0.16
CA ILE A 62 -2.07 -5.77 -0.16
C ILE A 62 -1.76 -6.96 -1.05
N HIS A 63 -1.78 -8.14 -0.44
CA HIS A 63 -1.51 -9.40 -1.11
C HIS A 63 -2.74 -10.30 -1.06
N TYR A 64 -2.99 -11.04 -2.13
CA TYR A 64 -4.04 -12.07 -2.16
C TYR A 64 -3.45 -13.47 -2.21
N ASN A 65 -4.17 -14.43 -1.64
CA ASN A 65 -3.79 -15.84 -1.66
C ASN A 65 -4.01 -16.42 -3.06
N HIS A 66 -2.96 -16.37 -3.86
CA HIS A 66 -2.99 -16.81 -5.26
C HIS A 66 -2.89 -18.34 -5.42
N GLU A 67 -2.61 -19.07 -4.33
CA GLU A 67 -2.62 -20.54 -4.32
C GLU A 67 -4.05 -21.08 -4.20
N LEU A 68 -4.93 -20.38 -3.48
CA LEU A 68 -6.32 -20.78 -3.27
C LEU A 68 -7.33 -20.10 -4.20
N TYR A 69 -7.03 -18.89 -4.67
CA TYR A 69 -7.99 -18.07 -5.42
C TYR A 69 -7.40 -17.59 -6.74
N THR A 70 -8.22 -17.57 -7.79
CA THR A 70 -7.78 -17.16 -9.13
C THR A 70 -7.41 -15.68 -9.20
N ASN A 71 -8.07 -14.84 -8.39
CA ASN A 71 -7.89 -13.40 -8.44
C ASN A 71 -8.19 -12.74 -7.07
N TYR A 72 -7.74 -11.50 -6.92
CA TYR A 72 -7.99 -10.68 -5.74
C TYR A 72 -9.48 -10.55 -5.40
N THR A 73 -10.37 -10.45 -6.40
CA THR A 73 -11.80 -10.18 -6.15
C THR A 73 -12.49 -11.34 -5.43
N GLU A 74 -12.14 -12.58 -5.77
CA GLU A 74 -12.61 -13.78 -5.07
C GLU A 74 -11.94 -13.92 -3.71
N ALA A 75 -10.61 -13.73 -3.66
CA ALA A 75 -9.84 -13.84 -2.44
C ALA A 75 -10.32 -12.87 -1.36
N ALA A 76 -10.60 -11.62 -1.73
CA ALA A 76 -11.05 -10.57 -0.81
C ALA A 76 -12.39 -10.87 -0.10
N LYS A 77 -13.16 -11.83 -0.61
CA LYS A 77 -14.45 -12.26 -0.02
C LYS A 77 -14.34 -13.58 0.74
N SER A 78 -13.13 -14.12 0.88
CA SER A 78 -12.91 -15.48 1.31
C SER A 78 -11.96 -15.57 2.51
N PRO A 79 -12.11 -16.59 3.39
CA PRO A 79 -11.20 -16.81 4.50
C PRO A 79 -9.76 -17.03 4.01
N ASN A 80 -8.76 -16.55 4.76
CA ASN A 80 -7.33 -16.64 4.38
C ASN A 80 -7.02 -16.07 2.98
N GLY A 81 -7.89 -15.19 2.47
CA GLY A 81 -7.77 -14.66 1.12
C GLY A 81 -6.80 -13.51 0.99
N LEU A 82 -6.55 -12.75 2.05
CA LEU A 82 -5.69 -11.57 2.00
C LEU A 82 -4.68 -11.55 3.15
N VAL A 83 -3.50 -10.99 2.84
CA VAL A 83 -2.50 -10.57 3.81
C VAL A 83 -2.08 -9.15 3.47
N ILE A 84 -2.04 -8.27 4.48
CA ILE A 84 -1.62 -6.89 4.32
C ILE A 84 -0.39 -6.64 5.19
N VAL A 85 0.67 -6.08 4.58
CA VAL A 85 1.85 -5.60 5.30
C VAL A 85 1.73 -4.09 5.43
N SER A 86 1.65 -3.59 6.66
CA SER A 86 1.65 -2.15 6.95
C SER A 86 3.05 -1.66 7.34
N ILE A 87 3.49 -0.58 6.73
CA ILE A 87 4.79 0.06 6.94
C ILE A 87 4.55 1.52 7.34
N PHE A 88 4.96 1.90 8.55
CA PHE A 88 4.85 3.28 9.01
C PHE A 88 5.89 4.18 8.34
N MET A 89 5.47 5.40 8.01
CA MET A 89 6.34 6.46 7.50
C MET A 89 6.58 7.51 8.57
N LYS A 90 7.84 7.88 8.76
CA LYS A 90 8.26 8.95 9.67
C LYS A 90 9.02 10.01 8.88
N ILE A 91 8.75 11.27 9.19
CA ILE A 91 9.48 12.40 8.61
C ILE A 91 10.93 12.37 9.08
N ALA A 92 11.83 12.66 8.13
CA ALA A 92 13.25 12.76 8.35
C ALA A 92 13.81 13.96 7.58
N GLU A 93 14.96 14.47 8.01
CA GLU A 93 15.65 15.56 7.32
C GLU A 93 16.21 15.13 5.95
N THR A 94 16.51 13.83 5.81
CA THR A 94 17.02 13.26 4.56
C THR A 94 15.92 12.66 3.72
N SER A 95 15.95 12.95 2.41
CA SER A 95 14.98 12.38 1.49
C SER A 95 15.22 10.89 1.25
N ASN A 96 14.13 10.13 1.14
CA ASN A 96 14.20 8.73 0.75
C ASN A 96 14.34 8.60 -0.78
N ALA A 97 15.49 8.10 -1.25
CA ALA A 97 15.77 7.97 -2.67
C ALA A 97 14.79 7.05 -3.44
N PHE A 98 14.20 6.06 -2.78
CA PHE A 98 13.16 5.22 -3.38
C PHE A 98 11.86 6.02 -3.59
N LEU A 99 11.40 6.71 -2.54
CA LEU A 99 10.19 7.55 -2.63
C LEU A 99 10.37 8.69 -3.64
N ASN A 100 11.55 9.30 -3.70
CA ASN A 100 11.85 10.35 -4.69
C ASN A 100 11.69 9.85 -6.14
N ARG A 101 12.10 8.61 -6.42
CA ARG A 101 11.91 8.00 -7.75
C ARG A 101 10.44 7.71 -8.03
N MET A 102 9.72 7.21 -7.03
CA MET A 102 8.29 6.88 -7.14
C MET A 102 7.40 8.12 -7.29
N LEU A 103 7.76 9.22 -6.62
CA LEU A 103 6.99 10.45 -6.52
C LEU A 103 7.53 11.57 -7.42
N ASN A 104 8.13 11.22 -8.56
CA ASN A 104 8.62 12.24 -9.49
C ASN A 104 7.47 13.15 -10.00
N ARG A 105 7.84 14.33 -10.51
CA ARG A 105 6.88 15.38 -10.91
C ARG A 105 5.82 14.89 -11.91
N ASP A 106 6.22 14.06 -12.87
CA ASP A 106 5.33 13.49 -13.88
C ASP A 106 4.29 12.55 -13.27
N THR A 107 4.65 11.91 -12.16
CA THR A 107 3.78 10.99 -11.43
C THR A 107 2.87 11.74 -10.45
N ILE A 108 3.41 12.70 -9.69
CA ILE A 108 2.63 13.51 -8.72
C ILE A 108 1.53 14.33 -9.41
N THR A 109 1.81 14.93 -10.56
CA THR A 109 0.83 15.74 -11.29
C THR A 109 -0.34 14.93 -11.86
N ARG A 110 -0.16 13.61 -12.00
CA ARG A 110 -1.22 12.68 -12.46
C ARG A 110 -2.11 12.15 -11.35
N ILE A 111 -1.71 12.31 -10.09
CA ILE A 111 -2.48 11.89 -8.91
C ILE A 111 -3.20 13.05 -8.22
N THR A 112 -3.21 14.25 -8.82
CA THR A 112 -4.08 15.34 -8.36
C THR A 112 -5.53 14.90 -8.47
N TYR A 113 -6.29 15.06 -7.38
CA TYR A 113 -7.70 14.72 -7.34
C TYR A 113 -8.44 15.50 -8.43
N LYS A 114 -9.02 14.80 -9.40
CA LYS A 114 -9.94 15.42 -10.36
C LYS A 114 -11.28 15.59 -9.67
N SER A 115 -11.52 16.77 -9.11
CA SER A 115 -12.90 17.20 -8.87
C SER A 115 -13.63 17.09 -10.21
N LYS A 116 -14.77 16.40 -10.22
CA LYS A 116 -15.77 16.64 -11.26
C LYS A 116 -16.27 18.08 -11.14
#